data_AF-A0A1V2NUS9-F1
#
_entry.id   AF-A0A1V2NUS9-F1
#
_cell.length_a   1.000
_cell.length_b   1.000
_cell.length_c   1.000
_cell.angle_alpha   90.00
_cell.angle_beta   90.00
_cell.angle_gamma   90.00
#
_symmetry.space_group_name_H-M   'P 1'
#
loop_
_entity.id
_entity.type
_entity.pdbx_description
1 polymer ?
#
loop_
_entity_poly.entity_id
_entity_poly.type
_entity_poly.pdbx_seq_one_letter_code
_entity_poly.pdbx_strand_id
1 'polypeptide(L)'
;MELRPIEPADVDAVQALIESDPGYTERITGYPPGPADAQSLLMMRPEMLAEEAKVVLGGFEGDELVALVDLLRGYPDPSYAFIGLLQVRGDRQGCGIGRTAYRLVERFVENTWPEVRRLRLAVVDTNAKQAAPFWFRQGFEPTGEAKPYQYDQLTSTARLYEKPLCWSHPHLAVGESGIAGQGLFATAPIAAGEVVAVLAGRKVSTAELNELLQHPPVDTITLEDDLHLVLPGDPRPVIAYGNHSCDPNTWWTDAVTLTARRDIVAGEEVTSDYGTSTGVEDWQMRCSCGSDLCRGVITGSDWQRPELQDRYGDHWIPALRARQSG
;
A
#
# COMPACT_ATOMS: atom_id res chain seq x y z
N MET A 1 17.63 13.14 -0.06
CA MET A 1 16.38 13.85 -0.36
C MET A 1 15.44 13.79 0.84
N GLU A 2 14.89 14.93 1.23
CA GLU A 2 13.85 15.08 2.27
C GLU A 2 12.53 15.45 1.60
N LEU A 3 11.41 14.88 2.06
CA LEU A 3 10.07 15.22 1.55
C LEU A 3 9.33 16.06 2.60
N ARG A 4 8.96 17.28 2.26
CA ARG A 4 8.23 18.21 3.16
C ARG A 4 7.13 18.97 2.41
N PRO A 5 6.13 19.52 3.11
CA PRO A 5 5.18 20.45 2.49
C PRO A 5 5.88 21.64 1.82
N ILE A 6 5.33 22.06 0.68
CA ILE A 6 5.70 23.29 0.00
C ILE A 6 5.17 24.48 0.80
N GLU A 7 6.03 25.46 1.04
CA GLU A 7 5.70 26.71 1.72
C GLU A 7 5.60 27.87 0.70
N PRO A 8 5.00 29.02 1.06
CA PRO A 8 4.93 30.18 0.18
C PRO A 8 6.28 30.66 -0.36
N ALA A 9 7.36 30.45 0.39
CA ALA A 9 8.72 30.81 -0.03
C ALA A 9 9.29 29.91 -1.15
N ASP A 10 8.71 28.72 -1.37
CA ASP A 10 9.20 27.75 -2.35
C ASP A 10 8.54 27.93 -3.74
N VAL A 11 7.58 28.86 -3.90
CA VAL A 11 6.78 29.01 -5.13
C VAL A 11 7.67 29.22 -6.38
N ASP A 12 8.73 30.02 -6.25
CA ASP A 12 9.68 30.24 -7.35
C ASP A 12 10.45 28.96 -7.70
N ALA A 13 10.80 28.14 -6.71
CA ALA A 13 11.45 26.86 -6.93
C ALA A 13 10.50 25.85 -7.59
N VAL A 14 9.22 25.85 -7.21
CA VAL A 14 8.16 25.05 -7.87
C VAL A 14 8.02 25.46 -9.34
N GLN A 15 7.97 26.76 -9.63
CA GLN A 15 7.88 27.27 -11.00
C GLN A 15 9.10 26.84 -11.81
N ALA A 16 10.31 27.01 -11.27
CA ALA A 16 11.54 26.57 -11.92
C ALA A 16 11.60 25.05 -12.16
N LEU A 17 11.03 24.23 -11.26
CA LEU A 17 10.93 22.79 -11.45
C LEU A 17 9.98 22.45 -12.60
N ILE A 18 8.80 23.08 -12.67
CA ILE A 18 7.83 22.86 -13.76
C ILE A 18 8.47 23.24 -15.10
N GLU A 19 9.12 24.41 -15.17
CA GLU A 19 9.80 24.91 -16.36
C GLU A 19 11.00 24.06 -16.79
N SER A 20 11.59 23.29 -15.88
CA SER A 20 12.73 22.42 -16.20
C SER A 20 12.35 21.17 -17.02
N ASP A 21 11.07 20.79 -17.05
CA ASP A 21 10.53 19.72 -17.90
C ASP A 21 9.28 20.22 -18.67
N PRO A 22 9.48 21.09 -19.69
CA PRO A 22 8.37 21.62 -20.46
C PRO A 22 7.62 20.52 -21.22
N GLY A 23 8.30 19.40 -21.52
CA GLY A 23 7.72 18.29 -22.25
C GLY A 23 6.54 17.65 -21.51
N TYR A 24 6.53 17.63 -20.17
CA TYR A 24 5.35 17.18 -19.42
C TYR A 24 4.14 18.07 -19.71
N THR A 25 4.27 19.38 -19.50
CA THR A 25 3.18 20.34 -19.70
C THR A 25 2.71 20.35 -21.15
N GLU A 26 3.61 20.28 -22.12
CA GLU A 26 3.25 20.19 -23.54
C GLU A 26 2.44 18.94 -23.86
N ARG A 27 2.81 17.78 -23.28
CA ARG A 27 2.06 16.53 -23.49
C ARG A 27 0.65 16.60 -22.91
N ILE A 28 0.46 17.21 -21.75
CA ILE A 28 -0.85 17.23 -21.08
C ILE A 28 -1.71 18.44 -21.42
N THR A 29 -1.16 19.56 -21.87
CA THR A 29 -1.91 20.80 -22.16
C THR A 29 -1.87 21.22 -23.63
N GLY A 30 -0.86 20.78 -24.39
CA GLY A 30 -0.56 21.29 -25.73
C GLY A 30 0.26 22.58 -25.76
N TYR A 31 0.65 23.12 -24.59
CA TYR A 31 1.40 24.37 -24.44
C TYR A 31 2.64 24.17 -23.57
N PRO A 32 3.70 24.99 -23.74
CA PRO A 32 4.79 25.05 -22.77
C PRO A 32 4.30 25.59 -21.42
N PRO A 33 5.07 25.41 -20.33
CA PRO A 33 4.75 25.97 -19.02
C PRO A 33 4.48 27.48 -19.06
N GLY A 34 3.42 27.90 -18.39
CA GLY A 34 3.07 29.31 -18.19
C GLY A 34 3.68 29.89 -16.91
N PRO A 35 3.79 31.23 -16.80
CA PRO A 35 4.45 31.90 -15.66
C PRO A 35 3.68 31.79 -14.32
N ALA A 36 2.48 31.21 -14.32
CA ALA A 36 1.62 31.05 -13.15
C ALA A 36 1.23 29.58 -12.89
N ASP A 37 1.94 28.62 -13.52
CA ASP A 37 1.62 27.20 -13.39
C ASP A 37 1.87 26.70 -11.97
N ALA A 38 2.92 27.18 -11.29
CA ALA A 38 3.17 26.84 -9.89
C ALA A 38 2.00 27.28 -8.99
N GLN A 39 1.56 28.53 -9.12
CA GLN A 39 0.43 29.04 -8.34
C GLN A 39 -0.86 28.27 -8.64
N SER A 40 -1.11 27.96 -9.92
CA SER A 40 -2.27 27.18 -10.35
C SER A 40 -2.25 25.77 -9.76
N LEU A 41 -1.10 25.09 -9.79
CA LEU A 41 -0.94 23.75 -9.20
C LEU A 41 -1.21 23.76 -7.70
N LEU A 42 -0.71 24.76 -6.97
CA LEU A 42 -0.88 24.87 -5.51
C LEU A 42 -2.34 25.12 -5.11
N MET A 43 -3.12 25.78 -5.97
CA MET A 43 -4.51 26.16 -5.66
C MET A 43 -5.55 25.18 -6.22
N MET A 44 -5.27 24.54 -7.35
CA MET A 44 -6.28 23.74 -8.06
C MET A 44 -6.57 22.41 -7.34
N ARG A 45 -7.85 22.19 -7.02
CA ARG A 45 -8.40 20.97 -6.43
C ARG A 45 -9.87 20.81 -6.84
N PRO A 46 -10.44 19.60 -6.78
CA PRO A 46 -11.88 19.42 -6.89
C PRO A 46 -12.63 20.29 -5.87
N GLU A 47 -13.67 21.01 -6.32
CA GLU A 47 -14.46 21.93 -5.48
C GLU A 47 -15.10 21.24 -4.26
N MET A 48 -15.40 19.95 -4.40
CA MET A 48 -16.02 19.12 -3.36
C MET A 48 -15.11 18.78 -2.18
N LEU A 49 -13.78 18.96 -2.32
CA LEU A 49 -12.84 18.68 -1.25
C LEU A 49 -12.70 19.88 -0.31
N ALA A 50 -12.14 19.68 0.87
CA ALA A 50 -11.69 20.78 1.73
C ALA A 50 -10.31 21.29 1.28
N GLU A 51 -9.87 22.46 1.75
CA GLU A 51 -8.54 23.00 1.40
C GLU A 51 -7.42 22.13 1.96
N GLU A 52 -7.61 21.65 3.19
CA GLU A 52 -6.69 20.81 3.94
C GLU A 52 -6.59 19.39 3.35
N ALA A 53 -7.51 19.02 2.44
CA ALA A 53 -7.43 17.77 1.72
C ALA A 53 -6.34 17.79 0.65
N LYS A 54 -5.90 18.96 0.18
CA LYS A 54 -4.80 19.09 -0.77
C LYS A 54 -3.49 19.31 -0.02
N VAL A 55 -2.49 18.50 -0.34
CA VAL A 55 -1.13 18.66 0.16
C VAL A 55 -0.17 18.59 -1.01
N VAL A 56 0.67 19.61 -1.16
CA VAL A 56 1.76 19.60 -2.14
C VAL A 56 3.07 19.44 -1.39
N LEU A 57 3.82 18.40 -1.73
CA LEU A 57 5.09 18.03 -1.11
C LEU A 57 6.24 18.30 -2.07
N GLY A 58 7.32 18.90 -1.59
CA GLY A 58 8.58 19.05 -2.29
C GLY A 58 9.61 18.05 -1.79
N GLY A 59 10.33 17.42 -2.72
CA GLY A 59 11.51 16.61 -2.48
C GLY A 59 12.76 17.47 -2.62
N PHE A 60 13.49 17.69 -1.52
CA PHE A 60 14.63 18.59 -1.46
C PHE A 60 15.96 17.86 -1.25
N GLU A 61 17.01 18.30 -1.94
CA GLU A 61 18.40 17.94 -1.65
C GLU A 61 19.18 19.19 -1.24
N GLY A 62 19.34 19.38 0.08
CA GLY A 62 19.70 20.70 0.61
C GLY A 62 18.57 21.68 0.35
N ASP A 63 18.87 22.83 -0.25
CA ASP A 63 17.88 23.85 -0.61
C ASP A 63 17.30 23.66 -2.02
N GLU A 64 17.78 22.68 -2.79
CA GLU A 64 17.34 22.43 -4.16
C GLU A 64 16.09 21.56 -4.20
N LEU A 65 15.00 22.06 -4.81
CA LEU A 65 13.80 21.29 -5.11
C LEU A 65 14.05 20.38 -6.33
N VAL A 66 14.09 19.07 -6.12
CA VAL A 66 14.37 18.06 -7.16
C VAL A 66 13.16 17.23 -7.55
N ALA A 67 12.10 17.22 -6.73
CA ALA A 67 10.84 16.55 -7.02
C ALA A 67 9.66 17.32 -6.42
N LEU A 68 8.48 17.18 -7.01
CA LEU A 68 7.23 17.79 -6.56
C LEU A 68 6.12 16.74 -6.62
N VAL A 69 5.29 16.68 -5.59
CA VAL A 69 4.16 15.76 -5.51
C VAL A 69 2.90 16.51 -5.09
N ASP A 70 1.83 16.39 -5.86
CA ASP A 70 0.50 16.86 -5.51
C ASP A 70 -0.37 15.69 -5.04
N LEU A 71 -0.94 15.80 -3.83
CA LEU A 71 -1.76 14.78 -3.20
C LEU A 71 -3.12 15.35 -2.80
N LEU A 72 -4.17 14.56 -3.00
CA LEU A 72 -5.52 14.81 -2.49
C LEU A 72 -5.93 13.68 -1.54
N ARG A 73 -6.14 14.00 -0.27
CA ARG A 73 -6.67 13.09 0.76
C ARG A 73 -8.17 12.92 0.57
N GLY A 74 -8.65 11.68 0.66
CA GLY A 74 -10.07 11.35 0.65
C GLY A 74 -10.76 11.49 -0.70
N TYR A 75 -10.02 11.30 -1.81
CA TYR A 75 -10.57 11.36 -3.16
C TYR A 75 -10.27 10.09 -3.97
N PRO A 76 -11.29 9.40 -4.53
CA PRO A 76 -12.70 9.81 -4.63
C PRO A 76 -13.53 9.64 -3.35
N ASP A 77 -13.02 8.91 -2.35
CA ASP A 77 -13.66 8.74 -1.04
C ASP A 77 -12.61 8.68 0.08
N PRO A 78 -12.99 8.73 1.37
CA PRO A 78 -12.06 8.81 2.50
C PRO A 78 -10.98 7.73 2.56
N SER A 79 -11.18 6.57 1.93
CA SER A 79 -10.19 5.48 1.93
C SER A 79 -9.09 5.64 0.88
N TYR A 80 -9.09 6.73 0.12
CA TYR A 80 -8.15 6.98 -0.97
C TYR A 80 -7.26 8.20 -0.72
N ALA A 81 -6.04 8.13 -1.24
CA ALA A 81 -5.26 9.31 -1.57
C ALA A 81 -4.98 9.34 -3.07
N PHE A 82 -5.24 10.48 -3.69
CA PHE A 82 -5.05 10.68 -5.13
C PHE A 82 -3.75 11.44 -5.40
N ILE A 83 -2.89 10.89 -6.25
CA ILE A 83 -1.68 11.55 -6.73
C ILE A 83 -2.04 12.34 -7.99
N GLY A 84 -2.15 13.66 -7.86
CA GLY A 84 -2.44 14.57 -8.96
C GLY A 84 -1.22 14.76 -9.87
N LEU A 85 -0.04 14.85 -9.26
CA LEU A 85 1.23 15.02 -9.96
C LEU A 85 2.35 14.38 -9.15
N LEU A 86 3.29 13.74 -9.85
CA LEU A 86 4.64 13.51 -9.36
C LEU A 86 5.57 13.92 -10.50
N GLN A 87 6.30 15.02 -10.30
CA GLN A 87 7.24 15.55 -11.28
C GLN A 87 8.64 15.59 -10.69
N VAL A 88 9.62 15.19 -11.50
CA VAL A 88 11.03 15.28 -11.17
C VAL A 88 11.63 16.36 -12.04
N ARG A 89 12.48 17.20 -11.45
CA ARG A 89 13.22 18.24 -12.16
C ARG A 89 13.91 17.66 -13.41
N GLY A 90 13.76 18.32 -14.55
CA GLY A 90 14.04 17.73 -15.87
C GLY A 90 15.48 17.23 -16.05
N ASP A 91 16.47 18.00 -15.57
CA ASP A 91 17.89 17.66 -15.59
C ASP A 91 18.29 16.60 -14.54
N ARG A 92 17.35 16.16 -13.70
CA ARG A 92 17.54 15.13 -12.66
C ARG A 92 16.73 13.86 -12.93
N GLN A 93 16.04 13.77 -14.07
CA GLN A 93 15.29 12.59 -14.46
C GLN A 93 16.23 11.40 -14.77
N GLY A 94 15.71 10.17 -14.60
CA GLY A 94 16.51 8.95 -14.82
C GLY A 94 17.50 8.60 -13.70
N CYS A 95 17.66 9.46 -12.69
CA CYS A 95 18.59 9.24 -11.56
C CYS A 95 17.95 8.54 -10.34
N GLY A 96 16.74 7.99 -10.48
CA GLY A 96 16.03 7.31 -9.38
C GLY A 96 15.25 8.22 -8.43
N ILE A 97 15.34 9.55 -8.57
CA ILE A 97 14.64 10.53 -7.71
C ILE A 97 13.13 10.28 -7.66
N GLY A 98 12.48 9.99 -8.79
CA GLY A 98 11.04 9.71 -8.81
C GLY A 98 10.65 8.49 -7.96
N ARG A 99 11.48 7.43 -7.95
CA ARG A 99 11.27 6.25 -7.10
C ARG A 99 11.42 6.62 -5.63
N THR A 100 12.47 7.39 -5.28
CA THR A 100 12.70 7.84 -3.91
C THR A 100 11.57 8.76 -3.44
N ALA A 101 11.09 9.68 -4.28
CA ALA A 101 10.00 10.59 -3.97
C ALA A 101 8.71 9.81 -3.71
N TYR A 102 8.37 8.88 -4.59
CA TYR A 102 7.20 8.03 -4.41
C TYR A 102 7.27 7.20 -3.11
N ARG A 103 8.41 6.58 -2.80
CA ARG A 103 8.58 5.84 -1.54
C ARG A 103 8.37 6.73 -0.30
N LEU A 104 8.84 7.98 -0.36
CA LEU A 104 8.59 8.94 0.72
C LEU A 104 7.12 9.37 0.79
N VAL A 105 6.42 9.42 -0.34
CA VAL A 105 4.96 9.66 -0.38
C VAL A 105 4.20 8.53 0.28
N GLU A 106 4.52 7.27 0.00
CA GLU A 106 3.88 6.12 0.68
C GLU A 106 4.06 6.24 2.20
N ARG A 107 5.29 6.51 2.64
CA ARG A 107 5.59 6.72 4.06
C ARG A 107 4.85 7.92 4.65
N PHE A 108 4.70 9.01 3.91
CA PHE A 108 3.93 10.18 4.35
C PHE A 108 2.45 9.82 4.55
N VAL A 109 1.85 9.14 3.57
CA VAL A 109 0.43 8.74 3.59
C VAL A 109 0.18 7.77 4.75
N GLU A 110 1.01 6.74 4.91
CA GLU A 110 0.88 5.76 6.00
C GLU A 110 0.96 6.41 7.39
N ASN A 111 1.83 7.40 7.58
CA ASN A 111 2.02 8.05 8.88
C ASN A 111 1.00 9.15 9.18
N THR A 112 0.42 9.76 8.15
CA THR A 112 -0.40 10.98 8.31
C THR A 112 -1.88 10.71 8.09
N TRP A 113 -2.24 9.74 7.24
CA TRP A 113 -3.61 9.45 6.81
C TRP A 113 -3.96 7.97 7.07
N PRO A 114 -4.13 7.57 8.34
CA PRO A 114 -4.33 6.18 8.73
C PRO A 114 -5.62 5.54 8.17
N GLU A 115 -6.57 6.34 7.67
CA GLU A 115 -7.76 5.84 7.01
C GLU A 115 -7.54 5.45 5.53
N VAL A 116 -6.45 5.89 4.91
CA VAL A 116 -6.16 5.61 3.51
C VAL A 116 -5.71 4.17 3.34
N ARG A 117 -6.34 3.48 2.38
CA ARG A 117 -6.10 2.08 2.03
C ARG A 117 -5.64 1.90 0.59
N ARG A 118 -5.77 2.94 -0.25
CA ARG A 118 -5.41 2.89 -1.67
C ARG A 118 -4.84 4.21 -2.13
N LEU A 119 -3.78 4.12 -2.93
CA LEU A 119 -3.32 5.24 -3.76
C LEU A 119 -3.97 5.14 -5.13
N ARG A 120 -4.36 6.29 -5.67
CA ARG A 120 -4.97 6.38 -7.00
C ARG A 120 -4.33 7.50 -7.80
N LEU A 121 -4.25 7.35 -9.12
CA LEU A 121 -3.76 8.39 -10.01
C LEU A 121 -4.42 8.28 -11.38
N ALA A 122 -4.27 9.34 -12.17
CA ALA A 122 -4.66 9.36 -13.57
C ALA A 122 -3.45 9.63 -14.47
N VAL A 123 -3.38 8.94 -15.61
CA VAL A 123 -2.41 9.22 -16.67
C VAL A 123 -3.17 9.60 -17.94
N VAL A 124 -2.90 10.80 -18.46
CA VAL A 124 -3.41 11.25 -19.76
C VAL A 124 -2.71 10.47 -20.87
N ASP A 125 -3.46 9.99 -21.86
CA ASP A 125 -2.95 9.11 -22.93
C ASP A 125 -1.76 9.73 -23.70
N THR A 126 -1.73 11.06 -23.85
CA THR A 126 -0.62 11.79 -24.46
C THR A 126 0.69 11.71 -23.66
N ASN A 127 0.64 11.42 -22.35
CA ASN A 127 1.78 11.23 -21.46
C ASN A 127 2.02 9.76 -21.08
N ALA A 128 1.15 8.83 -21.52
CA ALA A 128 1.18 7.44 -21.08
C ALA A 128 2.49 6.71 -21.40
N LYS A 129 3.10 7.00 -22.56
CA LYS A 129 4.39 6.41 -22.97
C LYS A 129 5.52 6.71 -21.98
N GLN A 130 5.49 7.88 -21.36
CA GLN A 130 6.51 8.34 -20.41
C GLN A 130 6.17 7.90 -18.98
N ALA A 131 4.91 8.07 -18.55
CA ALA A 131 4.52 7.91 -17.15
C ALA A 131 4.11 6.47 -16.76
N ALA A 132 3.38 5.74 -17.61
CA ALA A 132 2.82 4.44 -17.23
C ALA A 132 3.90 3.41 -16.80
N PRO A 133 5.05 3.27 -17.49
CA PRO A 133 6.10 2.35 -17.06
C PRO A 133 6.67 2.67 -15.68
N PHE A 134 6.70 3.95 -15.29
CA PHE A 134 7.14 4.35 -13.95
C PHE A 134 6.15 3.87 -12.88
N TRP A 135 4.85 4.10 -13.09
CA TRP A 135 3.80 3.72 -12.15
C TRP A 135 3.64 2.21 -12.02
N PHE A 136 3.77 1.45 -13.12
CA PHE A 136 3.80 -0.02 -13.04
C PHE A 136 4.94 -0.53 -12.16
N ARG A 137 6.14 0.07 -12.27
CA ARG A 137 7.28 -0.27 -11.40
C ARG A 137 7.06 0.14 -9.94
N GLN A 138 6.15 1.07 -9.67
CA GLN A 138 5.77 1.45 -8.30
C GLN A 138 4.67 0.54 -7.72
N GLY A 139 4.14 -0.39 -8.52
CA GLY A 139 3.11 -1.35 -8.11
C GLY A 139 1.68 -0.90 -8.39
N PHE A 140 1.48 0.15 -9.20
CA PHE A 140 0.13 0.54 -9.64
C PHE A 140 -0.36 -0.39 -10.75
N GLU A 141 -1.64 -0.73 -10.69
CA GLU A 141 -2.35 -1.52 -11.69
C GLU A 141 -3.44 -0.65 -12.36
N PRO A 142 -3.75 -0.84 -13.66
CA PRO A 142 -4.81 -0.10 -14.31
C PRO A 142 -6.17 -0.57 -13.80
N THR A 143 -7.10 0.35 -13.50
CA THR A 143 -8.45 -0.02 -13.03
C THR A 143 -9.41 -0.39 -14.16
N GLY A 144 -9.02 -0.08 -15.41
CA GLY A 144 -9.91 -0.15 -16.58
C GLY A 144 -10.80 1.08 -16.74
N GLU A 145 -10.90 1.94 -15.72
CA GLU A 145 -11.65 3.19 -15.81
C GLU A 145 -10.90 4.22 -16.66
N ALA A 146 -11.67 4.97 -17.45
CA ALA A 146 -11.20 6.05 -18.29
C ALA A 146 -12.15 7.24 -18.20
N LYS A 147 -11.60 8.45 -18.18
CA LYS A 147 -12.37 9.71 -18.16
C LYS A 147 -11.96 10.58 -19.35
N PRO A 148 -12.90 11.28 -20.00
CA PRO A 148 -12.54 12.31 -20.98
C PRO A 148 -11.60 13.33 -20.34
N TYR A 149 -10.56 13.71 -21.07
CA TYR A 149 -9.61 14.73 -20.64
C TYR A 149 -9.59 15.84 -21.68
N GLN A 150 -9.83 17.08 -21.25
CA GLN A 150 -9.80 18.24 -22.12
C GLN A 150 -9.06 19.38 -21.44
N TYR A 151 -8.10 19.97 -22.14
CA TYR A 151 -7.43 21.20 -21.75
C TYR A 151 -7.38 22.12 -22.97
N ASP A 152 -8.17 23.19 -22.95
CA ASP A 152 -8.36 24.10 -24.09
C ASP A 152 -8.61 23.33 -25.41
N GLN A 153 -7.67 23.35 -26.37
CA GLN A 153 -7.77 22.65 -27.65
C GLN A 153 -7.32 21.19 -27.60
N LEU A 154 -6.60 20.77 -26.55
CA LEU A 154 -6.15 19.40 -26.39
C LEU A 154 -7.31 18.54 -25.86
N THR A 155 -7.66 17.51 -26.62
CA THR A 155 -8.62 16.47 -26.20
C THR A 155 -7.91 15.12 -26.14
N SER A 156 -8.10 14.39 -25.04
CA SER A 156 -7.48 13.10 -24.78
C SER A 156 -8.36 12.26 -23.83
N THR A 157 -7.78 11.20 -23.28
CA THR A 157 -8.39 10.35 -22.26
C THR A 157 -7.44 10.20 -21.09
N ALA A 158 -7.95 10.31 -19.87
CA ALA A 158 -7.23 10.02 -18.64
C ALA A 158 -7.60 8.63 -18.13
N ARG A 159 -6.60 7.75 -17.96
CA ARG A 159 -6.78 6.38 -17.47
C ARG A 159 -6.37 6.27 -16.02
N LEU A 160 -7.17 5.54 -15.25
CA LEU A 160 -7.00 5.46 -13.80
C LEU A 160 -6.18 4.24 -13.42
N TYR A 161 -5.32 4.44 -12.43
CA TYR A 161 -4.47 3.41 -11.85
C TYR A 161 -4.61 3.43 -10.33
N GLU A 162 -4.54 2.27 -9.70
CA GLU A 162 -4.62 2.12 -8.26
C GLU A 162 -3.48 1.23 -7.73
N LYS A 163 -3.09 1.49 -6.49
CA LYS A 163 -2.24 0.61 -5.70
C LYS A 163 -2.86 0.45 -4.31
N PRO A 164 -3.23 -0.78 -3.91
CA PRO A 164 -3.61 -1.07 -2.53
C PRO A 164 -2.43 -0.86 -1.58
N LEU A 165 -2.71 -0.33 -0.39
CA LEU A 165 -1.77 -0.18 0.71
C LEU A 165 -2.12 -1.17 1.83
N CYS A 166 -1.11 -1.60 2.59
CA CYS A 166 -1.36 -2.31 3.82
C CYS A 166 -2.09 -1.36 4.79
N TRP A 167 -3.17 -1.85 5.37
CA TRP A 167 -3.92 -1.11 6.38
C TRP A 167 -3.96 -1.90 7.68
N SER A 168 -3.85 -1.19 8.80
CA SER A 168 -3.95 -1.76 10.14
C SER A 168 -4.91 -0.91 10.95
N HIS A 169 -5.70 -1.56 11.80
CA HIS A 169 -6.62 -0.89 12.70
C HIS A 169 -5.87 0.17 13.54
N PRO A 170 -6.42 1.39 13.72
CA PRO A 170 -5.70 2.50 14.35
C PRO A 170 -5.32 2.25 15.82
N HIS A 171 -5.95 1.27 16.47
CA HIS A 171 -5.63 0.83 17.83
C HIS A 171 -4.61 -0.31 17.85
N LEU A 172 -3.69 -0.36 16.90
CA LEU A 172 -2.63 -1.37 16.87
C LEU A 172 -1.26 -0.71 17.02
N ALA A 173 -0.42 -1.30 17.86
CA ALA A 173 0.95 -0.85 18.07
C ALA A 173 1.90 -2.04 18.12
N VAL A 174 3.13 -1.82 17.65
CA VAL A 174 4.20 -2.83 17.73
C VAL A 174 4.81 -2.81 19.13
N GLY A 175 4.99 -3.98 19.74
CA GLY A 175 5.58 -4.16 21.06
C GLY A 175 6.46 -5.40 21.15
N GLU A 176 7.11 -5.62 22.30
CA GLU A 176 7.81 -6.88 22.58
C GLU A 176 6.81 -8.02 22.75
N SER A 177 7.05 -9.16 22.12
CA SER A 177 6.15 -10.31 22.14
C SER A 177 6.68 -11.43 23.03
N GLY A 178 5.77 -12.06 23.79
CA GLY A 178 6.04 -13.32 24.47
C GLY A 178 6.04 -14.54 23.54
N ILE A 179 5.55 -14.38 22.31
CA ILE A 179 5.48 -15.45 21.29
C ILE A 179 6.77 -15.47 20.46
N ALA A 180 7.08 -14.37 19.78
CA ALA A 180 8.26 -14.27 18.92
C ALA A 180 8.66 -12.81 18.68
N GLY A 181 9.88 -12.44 19.07
CA GLY A 181 10.46 -11.13 18.77
C GLY A 181 9.56 -9.95 19.12
N GLN A 182 9.07 -9.27 18.09
CA GLN A 182 8.07 -8.21 18.23
C GLN A 182 6.69 -8.73 17.83
N GLY A 183 5.66 -8.18 18.45
CA GLY A 183 4.25 -8.53 18.21
C GLY A 183 3.41 -7.29 17.96
N LEU A 184 2.16 -7.53 17.58
CA LEU A 184 1.16 -6.50 17.34
C LEU A 184 0.14 -6.50 18.48
N PHE A 185 -0.08 -5.37 19.13
CA PHE A 185 -0.91 -5.29 20.34
C PHE A 185 -2.05 -4.29 20.16
N ALA A 186 -3.22 -4.66 20.66
CA ALA A 186 -4.36 -3.75 20.73
C ALA A 186 -4.11 -2.65 21.78
N THR A 187 -4.15 -1.38 21.41
CA THR A 187 -4.01 -0.25 22.36
C THR A 187 -5.35 0.16 22.99
N ALA A 188 -6.45 -0.32 22.43
CA ALA A 188 -7.82 -0.16 22.91
C ALA A 188 -8.66 -1.37 22.44
N PRO A 189 -9.85 -1.61 23.03
CA PRO A 189 -10.70 -2.73 22.60
C PRO A 189 -11.04 -2.70 21.10
N ILE A 190 -11.08 -3.87 20.48
CA ILE A 190 -11.52 -4.10 19.09
C ILE A 190 -12.63 -5.14 19.15
N ALA A 191 -13.81 -4.82 18.63
CA ALA A 191 -14.97 -5.69 18.75
C ALA A 191 -14.91 -6.87 17.77
N ALA A 192 -15.52 -7.99 18.13
CA ALA A 192 -15.68 -9.13 17.24
C ALA A 192 -16.31 -8.71 15.89
N GLY A 193 -15.71 -9.18 14.79
CA GLY A 193 -16.13 -8.86 13.43
C GLY A 193 -15.55 -7.55 12.85
N GLU A 194 -14.87 -6.73 13.65
CA GLU A 194 -14.20 -5.53 13.12
C GLU A 194 -12.99 -5.91 12.26
N VAL A 195 -12.71 -5.09 11.23
CA VAL A 195 -11.52 -5.27 10.38
C VAL A 195 -10.28 -4.87 11.18
N VAL A 196 -9.35 -5.81 11.31
CA VAL A 196 -8.09 -5.64 12.04
C VAL A 196 -7.00 -5.21 11.08
N ALA A 197 -6.93 -5.81 9.90
CA ALA A 197 -5.96 -5.45 8.89
C ALA A 197 -6.40 -5.84 7.48
N VAL A 198 -5.88 -5.12 6.49
CA VAL A 198 -5.98 -5.46 5.07
C VAL A 198 -4.57 -5.52 4.51
N LEU A 199 -4.19 -6.68 3.97
CA LEU A 199 -2.86 -6.88 3.39
C LEU A 199 -2.81 -6.35 1.96
N ALA A 200 -1.67 -5.77 1.62
CA ALA A 200 -1.32 -5.39 0.27
C ALA A 200 0.16 -5.69 0.03
N GLY A 201 0.57 -5.65 -1.23
CA GLY A 201 1.93 -6.01 -1.57
C GLY A 201 2.10 -6.35 -3.03
N ARG A 202 3.27 -6.89 -3.33
CA ARG A 202 3.63 -7.32 -4.67
C ARG A 202 3.11 -8.75 -4.89
N LYS A 203 2.35 -8.93 -5.97
CA LYS A 203 1.98 -10.26 -6.45
C LYS A 203 3.18 -10.90 -7.15
N VAL A 204 3.51 -12.13 -6.80
CA VAL A 204 4.65 -12.88 -7.34
C VAL A 204 4.25 -14.33 -7.64
N SER A 205 4.91 -14.97 -8.59
CA SER A 205 4.74 -16.42 -8.83
C SER A 205 5.42 -17.23 -7.73
N THR A 206 5.16 -18.54 -7.68
CA THR A 206 5.86 -19.44 -6.75
C THR A 206 7.36 -19.47 -7.02
N ALA A 207 7.76 -19.45 -8.30
CA ALA A 207 9.17 -19.41 -8.68
C ALA A 207 9.87 -18.16 -8.13
N GLU A 208 9.24 -16.98 -8.30
CA GLU A 208 9.78 -15.74 -7.76
C GLU A 208 9.76 -15.71 -6.22
N LEU A 209 8.69 -16.21 -5.59
CA LEU A 209 8.65 -16.31 -4.12
C LEU A 209 9.80 -17.17 -3.59
N ASN A 210 10.11 -18.29 -4.24
CA ASN A 210 11.23 -19.15 -3.86
C ASN A 210 12.59 -18.46 -3.99
N GLU A 211 12.76 -17.56 -4.96
CA GLU A 211 13.97 -16.72 -5.05
C GLU A 211 14.04 -15.72 -3.90
N LEU A 212 12.92 -15.06 -3.57
CA LEU A 212 12.85 -14.11 -2.46
C LEU A 212 13.13 -14.78 -1.10
N LEU A 213 12.61 -15.99 -0.89
CA LEU A 213 12.80 -16.76 0.35
C LEU A 213 14.25 -17.17 0.60
N GLN A 214 15.14 -17.07 -0.40
CA GLN A 214 16.60 -17.24 -0.20
C GLN A 214 17.22 -16.05 0.56
N HIS A 215 16.49 -14.94 0.69
CA HIS A 215 16.91 -13.72 1.36
C HIS A 215 15.86 -13.25 2.40
N PRO A 216 15.61 -14.03 3.46
CA PRO A 216 14.61 -13.70 4.48
C PRO A 216 14.98 -12.45 5.30
N PRO A 217 13.99 -11.78 5.94
CA PRO A 217 12.59 -12.18 6.07
C PRO A 217 11.72 -11.82 4.85
N VAL A 218 10.74 -12.68 4.54
CA VAL A 218 9.70 -12.44 3.51
C VAL A 218 8.34 -12.74 4.13
N ASP A 219 7.53 -11.70 4.29
CA ASP A 219 6.14 -11.82 4.76
C ASP A 219 5.24 -12.07 3.53
N THR A 220 4.59 -13.23 3.49
CA THR A 220 3.83 -13.67 2.32
C THR A 220 2.56 -14.42 2.69
N ILE A 221 1.55 -14.34 1.83
CA ILE A 221 0.34 -15.17 1.88
C ILE A 221 0.05 -15.75 0.49
N THR A 222 -0.58 -16.92 0.46
CA THR A 222 -1.02 -17.54 -0.80
C THR A 222 -2.31 -16.89 -1.29
N LEU A 223 -2.36 -16.45 -2.55
CA LEU A 223 -3.58 -15.93 -3.18
C LEU A 223 -4.25 -17.00 -4.04
N GLU A 224 -3.44 -17.72 -4.82
CA GLU A 224 -3.82 -18.84 -5.70
C GLU A 224 -2.64 -19.84 -5.78
N ASP A 225 -2.78 -20.95 -6.51
CA ASP A 225 -1.76 -22.00 -6.55
C ASP A 225 -0.38 -21.54 -7.00
N ASP A 226 -0.29 -20.64 -8.00
CA ASP A 226 0.96 -20.03 -8.47
C ASP A 226 0.98 -18.50 -8.29
N LEU A 227 0.26 -17.99 -7.29
CA LEU A 227 0.19 -16.56 -7.02
C LEU A 227 0.26 -16.28 -5.52
N HIS A 228 1.23 -15.48 -5.12
CA HIS A 228 1.47 -15.11 -3.73
C HIS A 228 1.53 -13.59 -3.58
N LEU A 229 1.09 -13.08 -2.43
CA LEU A 229 1.22 -11.68 -2.08
C LEU A 229 2.40 -11.51 -1.12
N VAL A 230 3.43 -10.79 -1.54
CA VAL A 230 4.59 -10.43 -0.71
C VAL A 230 4.40 -9.01 -0.20
N LEU A 231 4.36 -8.85 1.12
CA LEU A 231 4.18 -7.55 1.76
C LEU A 231 5.42 -6.66 1.56
N PRO A 232 5.27 -5.32 1.59
CA PRO A 232 6.41 -4.42 1.56
C PRO A 232 7.37 -4.66 2.73
N GLY A 233 8.67 -4.67 2.45
CA GLY A 233 9.71 -4.77 3.49
C GLY A 233 10.19 -3.41 4.03
N ASP A 234 10.00 -2.33 3.28
CA ASP A 234 10.53 -1.01 3.62
C ASP A 234 9.70 0.15 3.02
N PRO A 235 8.92 0.89 3.83
CA PRO A 235 8.72 0.63 5.27
C PRO A 235 8.02 -0.72 5.47
N ARG A 236 8.40 -1.42 6.54
CA ARG A 236 7.69 -2.65 6.95
C ARG A 236 6.34 -2.24 7.54
N PRO A 237 5.20 -2.73 7.00
CA PRO A 237 3.89 -2.33 7.48
C PRO A 237 3.63 -2.88 8.89
N VAL A 238 2.81 -2.17 9.68
CA VAL A 238 2.51 -2.53 11.08
C VAL A 238 1.94 -3.96 11.22
N ILE A 239 1.10 -4.39 10.28
CA ILE A 239 0.55 -5.74 10.27
C ILE A 239 1.60 -6.86 10.10
N ALA A 240 2.76 -6.56 9.51
CA ALA A 240 3.83 -7.55 9.34
C ALA A 240 4.52 -7.95 10.66
N TYR A 241 4.17 -7.31 11.77
CA TYR A 241 4.57 -7.73 13.12
C TYR A 241 3.53 -8.65 13.80
N GLY A 242 2.44 -9.00 13.10
CA GLY A 242 1.42 -9.91 13.62
C GLY A 242 1.95 -11.35 13.73
N ASN A 243 1.95 -11.89 14.96
CA ASN A 243 2.49 -13.20 15.25
C ASN A 243 1.49 -14.34 15.04
N HIS A 244 2.03 -15.55 14.99
CA HIS A 244 1.24 -16.75 14.93
C HIS A 244 0.65 -17.17 16.30
N SER A 245 -0.62 -17.55 16.32
CA SER A 245 -1.21 -18.39 17.38
C SER A 245 -2.02 -19.55 16.79
N CYS A 246 -2.00 -20.72 17.43
CA CYS A 246 -2.85 -21.86 17.07
C CYS A 246 -4.32 -21.68 17.52
N ASP A 247 -4.59 -20.69 18.35
CA ASP A 247 -5.93 -20.21 18.69
C ASP A 247 -5.94 -18.68 18.59
N PRO A 248 -5.93 -18.13 17.36
CA PRO A 248 -5.80 -16.71 17.14
C PRO A 248 -7.07 -15.96 17.53
N ASN A 249 -6.91 -14.67 17.85
CA ASN A 249 -8.02 -13.73 18.02
C ASN A 249 -8.43 -13.03 16.72
N THR A 250 -7.77 -13.34 15.60
CA THR A 250 -8.18 -12.93 14.25
C THR A 250 -8.38 -14.13 13.33
N TRP A 251 -9.06 -13.90 12.21
CA TRP A 251 -9.26 -14.88 11.15
C TRP A 251 -9.50 -14.20 9.80
N TRP A 252 -9.39 -14.97 8.70
CA TRP A 252 -9.53 -14.45 7.34
C TRP A 252 -11.01 -14.34 6.95
N THR A 253 -11.37 -13.26 6.27
CA THR A 253 -12.70 -13.08 5.66
C THR A 253 -12.66 -13.05 4.14
N ASP A 254 -11.48 -12.81 3.58
CA ASP A 254 -11.16 -12.93 2.17
C ASP A 254 -9.66 -13.26 2.03
N ALA A 255 -9.09 -13.11 0.83
CA ALA A 255 -7.69 -13.42 0.57
C ALA A 255 -6.69 -12.53 1.33
N VAL A 256 -7.07 -11.33 1.75
CA VAL A 256 -6.15 -10.31 2.30
C VAL A 256 -6.65 -9.63 3.58
N THR A 257 -7.90 -9.86 3.98
CA THR A 257 -8.53 -9.17 5.12
C THR A 257 -8.59 -10.08 6.34
N LEU A 258 -8.04 -9.57 7.45
CA LEU A 258 -8.20 -10.14 8.78
C LEU A 258 -9.26 -9.36 9.56
N THR A 259 -10.18 -10.10 10.20
CA THR A 259 -11.14 -9.54 11.15
C THR A 259 -10.97 -10.15 12.53
N ALA A 260 -11.46 -9.47 13.56
CA ALA A 260 -11.47 -9.97 14.92
C ALA A 260 -12.42 -11.18 15.01
N ARG A 261 -11.89 -12.34 15.38
CA ARG A 261 -12.66 -13.59 15.58
C ARG A 261 -13.51 -13.54 16.86
N ARG A 262 -13.04 -12.77 17.84
CA ARG A 262 -13.68 -12.48 19.13
C ARG A 262 -13.28 -11.08 19.56
N ASP A 263 -13.93 -10.55 20.60
CA ASP A 263 -13.50 -9.29 21.20
C ASP A 263 -12.03 -9.39 21.62
N ILE A 264 -11.25 -8.37 21.23
CA ILE A 264 -9.83 -8.21 21.56
C ILE A 264 -9.75 -7.09 22.59
N VAL A 265 -9.20 -7.39 23.77
CA VAL A 265 -9.07 -6.39 24.83
C VAL A 265 -7.79 -5.56 24.66
N ALA A 266 -7.76 -4.36 25.24
CA ALA A 266 -6.55 -3.56 25.27
C ALA A 266 -5.39 -4.32 25.94
N GLY A 267 -4.23 -4.28 25.32
CA GLY A 267 -3.02 -5.00 25.72
C GLY A 267 -2.92 -6.43 25.18
N GLU A 268 -3.96 -6.98 24.55
CA GLU A 268 -3.91 -8.32 23.97
C GLU A 268 -3.08 -8.32 22.67
N GLU A 269 -2.24 -9.35 22.48
CA GLU A 269 -1.49 -9.55 21.25
C GLU A 269 -2.44 -10.05 20.14
N VAL A 270 -2.48 -9.31 19.04
CA VAL A 270 -3.20 -9.65 17.82
C VAL A 270 -2.41 -10.71 17.07
N THR A 271 -3.04 -11.85 16.86
CA THR A 271 -2.40 -13.03 16.25
C THR A 271 -3.27 -13.62 15.17
N SER A 272 -2.65 -14.30 14.21
CA SER A 272 -3.33 -15.07 13.15
C SER A 272 -2.80 -16.50 13.08
N ASP A 273 -3.56 -17.40 12.46
CA ASP A 273 -3.07 -18.75 12.18
C ASP A 273 -2.38 -18.78 10.81
N TYR A 274 -1.05 -18.97 10.78
CA TYR A 274 -0.32 -18.97 9.51
C TYR A 274 -0.67 -20.19 8.64
N GLY A 275 -1.10 -21.29 9.26
CA GLY A 275 -1.60 -22.46 8.53
C GLY A 275 -2.89 -22.19 7.78
N THR A 276 -3.60 -21.10 8.08
CA THR A 276 -4.81 -20.68 7.36
C THR A 276 -4.53 -19.66 6.25
N SER A 277 -3.26 -19.32 5.98
CA SER A 277 -2.85 -18.34 4.96
C SER A 277 -1.69 -18.78 4.06
N THR A 278 -1.12 -19.97 4.27
CA THR A 278 -0.04 -20.52 3.45
C THR A 278 -0.43 -21.86 2.85
N GLY A 279 -0.30 -21.98 1.53
CA GLY A 279 -0.44 -23.22 0.78
C GLY A 279 0.87 -23.75 0.23
N VAL A 280 2.01 -23.25 0.70
CA VAL A 280 3.35 -23.68 0.28
C VAL A 280 3.67 -25.03 0.93
N GLU A 281 3.68 -26.10 0.15
CA GLU A 281 3.72 -27.50 0.63
C GLU A 281 4.89 -27.80 1.58
N ASP A 282 6.10 -27.34 1.23
CA ASP A 282 7.31 -27.58 2.01
C ASP A 282 7.52 -26.58 3.16
N TRP A 283 6.63 -25.60 3.32
CA TRP A 283 6.76 -24.61 4.39
C TRP A 283 6.32 -25.21 5.73
N GLN A 284 7.17 -25.04 6.74
CA GLN A 284 6.85 -25.39 8.12
C GLN A 284 7.58 -24.48 9.11
N MET A 285 7.01 -24.34 10.30
CA MET A 285 7.65 -23.65 11.43
C MET A 285 7.39 -24.37 12.75
N ARG A 286 8.37 -24.35 13.65
CA ARG A 286 8.15 -24.74 15.05
C ARG A 286 7.33 -23.67 15.76
N CYS A 287 6.35 -24.09 16.54
CA CYS A 287 5.42 -23.23 17.26
C CYS A 287 5.55 -23.41 18.76
N SER A 288 5.56 -22.27 19.45
CA SER A 288 5.56 -22.13 20.91
C SER A 288 4.67 -20.97 21.34
N CYS A 289 3.54 -20.77 20.63
CA CYS A 289 2.63 -19.62 20.83
C CYS A 289 1.93 -19.55 22.20
N GLY A 290 2.12 -20.54 23.08
CA GLY A 290 1.55 -20.55 24.43
C GLY A 290 0.07 -20.91 24.53
N SER A 291 -0.64 -21.09 23.41
CA SER A 291 -2.03 -21.59 23.41
C SER A 291 -2.12 -23.03 23.92
N ASP A 292 -3.18 -23.36 24.67
CA ASP A 292 -3.53 -24.74 25.04
C ASP A 292 -3.79 -25.63 23.81
N LEU A 293 -4.10 -25.02 22.66
CA LEU A 293 -4.32 -25.68 21.37
C LEU A 293 -3.07 -25.67 20.49
N CYS A 294 -1.89 -25.38 21.05
CA CYS A 294 -0.64 -25.31 20.31
C CYS A 294 -0.35 -26.64 19.58
N ARG A 295 -0.16 -26.55 18.25
CA ARG A 295 0.16 -27.71 17.40
C ARG A 295 1.63 -28.12 17.46
N GLY A 296 2.50 -27.28 18.02
CA GLY A 296 3.96 -27.49 18.07
C GLY A 296 4.69 -27.33 16.72
N VAL A 297 4.05 -27.70 15.61
CA VAL A 297 4.53 -27.44 14.24
C VAL A 297 3.36 -26.96 13.39
N ILE A 298 3.57 -25.88 12.65
CA ILE A 298 2.62 -25.31 11.68
C ILE A 298 3.15 -25.63 10.29
N THR A 299 2.27 -26.00 9.37
CA THR A 299 2.66 -26.44 8.02
C THR A 299 1.78 -25.80 6.95
N GLY A 300 2.27 -25.74 5.72
CA GLY A 300 1.46 -25.35 4.55
C GLY A 300 0.40 -26.38 4.14
N SER A 301 0.32 -27.51 4.85
CA SER A 301 -0.68 -28.56 4.67
C SER A 301 -1.70 -28.63 5.82
N ASP A 302 -1.67 -27.68 6.75
CA ASP A 302 -2.60 -27.65 7.89
C ASP A 302 -4.07 -27.54 7.46
N TRP A 303 -4.34 -27.03 6.24
CA TRP A 303 -5.67 -26.99 5.65
C TRP A 303 -6.32 -28.38 5.47
N GLN A 304 -5.55 -29.46 5.47
CA GLN A 304 -6.04 -30.85 5.34
C GLN A 304 -6.60 -31.42 6.66
N ARG A 305 -6.37 -30.73 7.79
CA ARG A 305 -6.68 -31.26 9.12
C ARG A 305 -8.15 -31.05 9.47
N PRO A 306 -8.96 -32.11 9.65
CA PRO A 306 -10.40 -31.97 9.89
C PRO A 306 -10.73 -31.11 11.10
N GLU A 307 -9.96 -31.23 12.19
CA GLU A 307 -10.18 -30.46 13.41
C GLU A 307 -9.96 -28.95 13.23
N LEU A 308 -9.13 -28.55 12.27
CA LEU A 308 -8.95 -27.14 11.92
C LEU A 308 -10.06 -26.68 10.98
N GLN A 309 -10.46 -27.51 10.02
CA GLN A 309 -11.58 -27.22 9.12
C GLN A 309 -12.86 -26.96 9.93
N ASP A 310 -13.17 -27.83 10.90
CA ASP A 310 -14.32 -27.66 11.80
C ASP A 310 -14.22 -26.38 12.64
N ARG A 311 -13.01 -26.03 13.11
CA ARG A 311 -12.79 -24.86 13.97
C ARG A 311 -12.93 -23.53 13.23
N TYR A 312 -12.34 -23.44 12.04
CA TYR A 312 -12.30 -22.20 11.26
C TYR A 312 -13.47 -22.07 10.31
N GLY A 313 -14.15 -23.17 9.94
CA GLY A 313 -15.24 -23.16 8.98
C GLY A 313 -14.82 -22.49 7.67
N ASP A 314 -15.48 -21.38 7.35
CA ASP A 314 -15.22 -20.62 6.12
C ASP A 314 -14.09 -19.57 6.25
N HIS A 315 -13.42 -19.49 7.39
CA HIS A 315 -12.42 -18.45 7.70
C HIS A 315 -10.98 -18.84 7.37
N TRP A 316 -10.79 -19.26 6.11
CA TRP A 316 -9.50 -19.50 5.49
C TRP A 316 -9.34 -18.58 4.28
N ILE A 317 -8.11 -18.34 3.84
CA ILE A 317 -7.91 -17.70 2.54
C ILE A 317 -8.59 -18.54 1.43
N PRO A 318 -9.15 -17.92 0.37
CA PRO A 318 -9.89 -18.62 -0.68
C PRO A 318 -9.11 -19.76 -1.34
N ALA A 319 -7.80 -19.63 -1.54
CA ALA A 319 -6.96 -20.67 -2.12
C ALA A 319 -7.02 -21.98 -1.33
N LEU A 320 -6.99 -21.92 -0.01
CA LEU A 320 -7.03 -23.12 0.84
C LEU A 320 -8.44 -23.72 0.90
N ARG A 321 -9.49 -22.88 0.90
CA ARG A 321 -10.88 -23.37 0.82
C ARG A 321 -11.16 -24.13 -0.47
N ALA A 322 -10.62 -23.64 -1.59
CA ALA A 322 -10.74 -24.31 -2.87
C ALA A 322 -10.11 -25.72 -2.82
N ARG A 323 -8.95 -25.86 -2.16
CA ARG A 323 -8.27 -27.15 -1.96
C ARG A 323 -9.02 -28.09 -1.00
N GLN A 324 -9.70 -27.57 0.02
CA GLN A 324 -10.52 -28.37 0.94
C GLN A 324 -11.78 -28.95 0.26
N SER A 325 -12.28 -28.27 -0.78
CA SER A 325 -13.52 -28.64 -1.46
C SER A 325 -13.32 -29.51 -2.71
N GLY A 326 -12.07 -29.66 -3.17
CA GLY A 326 -11.69 -30.44 -4.35
C GLY A 326 -11.13 -31.81 -3.99
#